data_AF-A0A7Y5PFW6-F1
#
_entry.id   AF-A0A7Y5PFW6-F1
#
_cell.length_a   1.000
_cell.length_b   1.000
_cell.length_c   1.000
_cell.angle_alpha   90.00
_cell.angle_beta   90.00
_cell.angle_gamma   90.00
#
_symmetry.space_group_name_H-M   'P 1'
#
loop_
_entity.id
_entity.type
_entity.pdbx_description
1 polymer ?
#
loop_
_entity_poly.entity_id
_entity_poly.type
_entity_poly.pdbx_seq_one_letter_code
_entity_poly.pdbx_strand_id
1 'polypeptide(L)'
;MIKPFAVIGIAALAAGCASQTPSSTPAPAAAKTAAAKVPQCYSGDAGRFYNVGEKTTLAGLEVACTATSDGKNGQWMSAKHAK
;
A
#
# COMPACT_ATOMS: atom_id res chain seq x y z
N MET A 1 -0.81 -40.51 18.95
CA MET A 1 -0.33 -39.16 18.58
C MET A 1 -1.09 -38.72 17.34
N ILE A 2 -1.97 -37.74 17.54
CA ILE A 2 -2.74 -36.86 16.65
C ILE A 2 -3.78 -36.25 17.60
N LYS A 3 -3.83 -34.91 17.72
CA LYS A 3 -5.00 -34.25 18.31
C LYS A 3 -5.20 -32.88 17.65
N PRO A 4 -6.35 -32.66 17.00
CA PRO A 4 -6.71 -31.40 16.35
C PRO A 4 -7.45 -30.44 17.30
N PHE A 5 -7.63 -29.20 16.82
CA PHE A 5 -8.50 -28.12 17.29
C PHE A 5 -8.03 -27.25 18.46
N ALA A 6 -7.94 -25.94 18.22
CA ALA A 6 -8.90 -24.98 18.77
C ALA A 6 -8.66 -23.56 18.21
N VAL A 7 -9.66 -23.07 17.47
CA VAL A 7 -9.90 -21.65 17.20
C VAL A 7 -10.34 -20.98 18.50
N ILE A 8 -9.69 -19.88 18.87
CA ILE A 8 -10.13 -18.89 19.87
C ILE A 8 -9.75 -17.54 19.24
N GLY A 9 -10.62 -16.60 18.87
CA GLY A 9 -11.94 -16.27 19.40
C GLY A 9 -11.82 -15.03 20.29
N ILE A 10 -11.71 -13.83 19.70
CA ILE A 10 -11.99 -12.57 20.42
C ILE A 10 -12.90 -11.73 19.55
N ALA A 11 -14.20 -11.81 19.84
CA ALA A 11 -15.18 -10.81 19.47
C ALA A 11 -15.11 -9.68 20.51
N ALA A 12 -14.93 -8.44 20.05
CA ALA A 12 -15.23 -7.26 20.84
C ALA A 12 -16.16 -6.37 19.99
N LEU A 13 -17.43 -6.37 20.39
CA LEU A 13 -18.47 -5.54 19.82
C LEU A 13 -18.19 -4.07 20.15
N ALA A 14 -17.97 -3.25 19.13
CA ALA A 14 -18.04 -1.80 19.27
C ALA A 14 -19.51 -1.37 19.10
N ALA A 15 -20.19 -1.20 20.23
CA ALA A 15 -21.47 -0.52 20.30
C ALA A 15 -21.24 0.99 20.48
N GLY A 16 -21.79 1.78 19.55
CA GLY A 16 -21.82 3.25 19.56
C GLY A 16 -21.85 3.72 18.10
N CYS A 17 -22.74 4.57 17.61
CA CYS A 17 -23.64 5.54 18.23
C CYS A 17 -24.93 5.66 17.40
N ALA A 18 -25.88 6.37 17.98
CA ALA A 18 -27.30 6.36 17.69
C ALA A 18 -27.72 7.17 16.44
N SER A 19 -28.86 6.72 15.88
CA SER A 19 -29.88 7.48 15.15
C SER A 19 -29.44 8.49 14.09
N GLN A 20 -29.54 8.14 12.80
CA GLN A 20 -29.68 9.13 11.71
C GLN A 20 -30.63 8.61 10.61
N THR A 21 -31.65 9.43 10.32
CA THR A 21 -32.75 9.37 9.35
C THR A 21 -32.42 8.87 7.93
N PRO A 22 -33.42 8.44 7.14
CA PRO A 22 -33.20 8.06 5.73
C PRO A 22 -32.77 9.29 4.91
N SER A 23 -31.49 9.34 4.55
CA SER A 23 -30.95 10.34 3.63
C SER A 23 -31.23 9.96 2.18
N SER A 24 -31.83 10.88 1.43
CA SER A 24 -32.02 10.79 -0.02
C SER A 24 -30.67 10.61 -0.73
N THR A 25 -30.57 9.58 -1.56
CA THR A 25 -29.39 9.22 -2.36
C THR A 25 -28.91 10.39 -3.22
N PRO A 26 -27.70 10.94 -2.99
CA PRO A 26 -27.07 11.85 -3.93
C PRO A 26 -26.72 11.09 -5.21
N ALA A 27 -26.94 11.71 -6.37
CA ALA A 27 -26.51 11.17 -7.66
C ALA A 27 -25.00 10.86 -7.63
N PRO A 28 -24.53 9.78 -8.30
CA PRO A 28 -23.12 9.39 -8.26
C PRO A 28 -22.25 10.55 -8.75
N ALA A 29 -21.39 11.08 -7.88
CA ALA A 29 -20.36 12.01 -8.31
C ALA A 29 -19.47 11.29 -9.33
N ALA A 30 -19.27 11.90 -10.50
CA ALA A 30 -18.41 11.36 -11.54
C ALA A 30 -17.04 11.02 -10.94
N ALA A 31 -16.68 9.74 -10.99
CA ALA A 31 -15.41 9.26 -10.50
C ALA A 31 -14.30 9.98 -11.26
N LYS A 32 -13.44 10.71 -10.53
CA LYS A 32 -12.21 11.26 -11.11
C LYS A 32 -11.43 10.10 -11.69
N THR A 33 -11.16 10.12 -12.99
CA THR A 33 -10.29 9.15 -13.65
C THR A 33 -8.99 9.07 -12.85
N ALA A 34 -8.72 7.92 -12.25
CA ALA A 34 -7.51 7.71 -11.47
C ALA A 34 -6.32 8.01 -12.40
N ALA A 35 -5.48 8.97 -11.99
CA ALA A 35 -4.25 9.27 -12.70
C ALA A 35 -3.46 7.96 -12.90
N ALA A 36 -2.91 7.78 -14.10
CA ALA A 36 -2.13 6.59 -14.43
C ALA A 36 -1.08 6.37 -13.35
N LYS A 37 -1.19 5.24 -12.63
CA LYS A 37 -0.33 4.95 -11.49
C LYS A 37 1.06 4.61 -12.03
N VAL A 38 1.95 5.58 -12.01
CA VAL A 38 3.35 5.38 -12.41
C VAL A 38 4.03 4.53 -11.33
N PRO A 39 4.84 3.52 -11.69
CA PRO A 39 5.58 2.75 -10.71
C PRO A 39 6.52 3.66 -9.90
N GLN A 40 6.44 3.56 -8.58
CA GLN A 40 7.21 4.35 -7.62
C GLN A 40 7.57 3.49 -6.42
N CYS A 41 8.63 3.87 -5.71
CA CYS A 41 9.09 3.19 -4.51
C CYS A 41 8.96 4.12 -3.30
N TYR A 42 8.36 3.64 -2.21
CA TYR A 42 8.26 4.41 -0.97
C TYR A 42 9.48 4.16 -0.07
N SER A 43 10.07 5.22 0.46
CA SER A 43 11.08 5.16 1.51
C SER A 43 10.43 5.47 2.86
N GLY A 44 10.54 4.54 3.81
CA GLY A 44 10.17 4.79 5.20
C GLY A 44 11.11 5.78 5.87
N ASP A 45 12.41 5.74 5.54
CA ASP A 45 13.43 6.62 6.11
C ASP A 45 13.21 8.10 5.73
N ALA A 46 12.86 8.35 4.46
CA ALA A 46 12.65 9.71 3.94
C ALA A 46 11.18 10.15 3.96
N GLY A 47 10.25 9.24 4.27
CA GLY A 47 8.81 9.50 4.30
C GLY A 47 8.23 9.93 2.95
N ARG A 48 8.84 9.52 1.83
CA ARG A 48 8.46 9.98 0.48
C ARG A 48 8.55 8.88 -0.58
N PHE A 49 7.86 9.10 -1.69
CA PHE A 49 7.97 8.28 -2.90
C PHE A 49 9.12 8.76 -3.78
N TYR A 50 9.81 7.80 -4.40
CA TYR A 50 10.87 7.97 -5.38
C TYR A 50 10.40 7.38 -6.71
N ASN A 51 10.75 8.05 -7.79
CA ASN A 51 10.44 7.59 -9.13
C ASN A 51 11.40 6.48 -9.54
N VAL A 52 10.96 5.63 -10.47
CA VAL A 52 11.83 4.63 -11.09
C VAL A 52 13.05 5.33 -11.73
N GLY A 53 14.24 4.81 -11.44
CA GLY A 53 15.53 5.36 -11.84
C GLY A 53 16.22 6.17 -10.74
N GLU A 54 15.51 6.64 -9.73
CA GLU A 54 16.11 7.37 -8.62
C GLU A 54 16.86 6.43 -7.66
N LYS A 55 18.02 6.90 -7.19
CA LYS A 55 18.86 6.20 -6.21
C LYS A 55 18.79 6.90 -4.85
N THR A 56 18.88 6.12 -3.79
CA THR A 56 18.94 6.63 -2.42
C THR A 56 19.61 5.62 -1.51
N THR A 57 19.97 6.04 -0.30
CA THR A 57 20.44 5.16 0.76
C THR A 57 19.30 4.88 1.72
N LEU A 58 18.91 3.61 1.86
CA LEU A 58 17.92 3.16 2.84
C LEU A 58 18.62 2.30 3.89
N ALA A 59 18.50 2.64 5.17
CA ALA A 59 19.16 1.91 6.26
C ALA A 59 20.67 1.61 6.02
N GLY A 60 21.40 2.52 5.34
CA GLY A 60 22.82 2.35 5.01
C GLY A 60 23.13 1.55 3.73
N LEU A 61 22.11 1.06 3.03
CA LEU A 61 22.24 0.34 1.76
C LEU A 61 21.89 1.24 0.58
N GLU A 62 22.80 1.35 -0.38
CA GLU A 62 22.53 2.08 -1.63
C GLU A 62 21.60 1.25 -2.53
N VAL A 63 20.43 1.80 -2.80
CA VAL A 63 19.38 1.17 -3.60
C VAL A 63 18.91 2.10 -4.70
N ALA A 64 18.34 1.53 -5.75
CA ALA A 64 17.60 2.28 -6.77
C ALA A 64 16.15 1.81 -6.80
N CYS A 65 15.25 2.72 -7.12
CA CYS A 65 13.88 2.37 -7.44
C CYS A 65 13.83 1.86 -8.88
N THR A 66 13.33 0.65 -9.09
CA THR A 66 13.23 0.03 -10.41
C THR A 66 11.80 -0.41 -10.67
N ALA A 67 11.34 -0.33 -11.91
CA ALA A 67 10.05 -0.90 -12.28
C ALA A 67 10.13 -2.43 -12.22
N THR A 68 9.06 -3.07 -11.73
CA THR A 68 8.89 -4.52 -11.88
C THR A 68 8.73 -4.88 -13.36
N SER A 69 8.98 -6.14 -13.73
CA SER A 69 8.87 -6.59 -15.13
C SER A 69 7.45 -6.44 -15.70
N ASP A 70 6.44 -6.52 -14.84
CA ASP A 70 5.04 -6.23 -15.16
C ASP A 70 4.73 -4.73 -15.30
N GLY A 71 5.65 -3.83 -14.94
CA GLY A 71 5.54 -2.37 -15.09
C GLY A 71 4.51 -1.71 -14.17
N LYS A 72 3.90 -2.46 -13.24
CA LYS A 72 2.80 -1.96 -12.40
C LYS A 72 3.27 -1.33 -11.10
N ASN A 73 4.46 -1.72 -10.62
CA ASN A 73 4.97 -1.31 -9.31
C ASN A 73 6.44 -0.90 -9.40
N GLY A 74 6.87 -0.08 -8.44
CA GLY A 74 8.28 0.14 -8.16
C GLY A 74 8.76 -0.85 -7.09
N GLN A 75 10.00 -1.32 -7.22
CA GLN A 75 10.69 -2.13 -6.23
C GLN A 75 12.08 -1.57 -5.96
N TRP A 76 12.49 -1.59 -4.70
CA TRP A 76 13.87 -1.29 -4.32
C TRP A 76 14.79 -2.44 -4.74
N MET A 77 15.80 -2.12 -5.53
CA MET A 77 16.87 -3.04 -5.90
C MET A 77 18.21 -2.47 -5.44
N SER A 78 19.18 -3.32 -5.13
CA SER A 78 20.54 -2.88 -4.83
C SER A 78 21.06 -2.02 -5.99
N ALA A 79 21.69 -0.87 -5.70
CA ALA A 79 22.14 0.05 -6.74
C ALA A 79 23.17 -0.59 -7.72
N LYS A 80 23.85 -1.67 -7.28
CA LYS A 80 24.73 -2.51 -8.12
C LYS A 80 23.99 -3.37 -9.16
N HIS A 81 22.74 -3.72 -8.90
CA HIS A 81 21.93 -4.60 -9.76
C HIS A 81 20.75 -3.88 -10.42
N ALA A 82 20.53 -2.61 -10.07
CA ALA A 82 19.63 -1.73 -10.80
C ALA A 82 20.23 -1.50 -12.19
N LYS A 83 19.61 -2.14 -13.18
CA LYS A 83 20.09 -2.26 -14.55
C LYS A 83 19.86 -0.98 -15.36
#